data_AF-A0A9D7RSS9-F1
#
_entry.id   AF-A0A9D7RSS9-F1
#
_cell.length_a   1.000
_cell.length_b   1.000
_cell.length_c   1.000
_cell.angle_alpha   90.00
_cell.angle_beta   90.00
_cell.angle_gamma   90.00
#
_symmetry.space_group_name_H-M   'P 1'
#
loop_
_entity.id
_entity.type
_entity.pdbx_description
1 polymer ?
#
loop_
_entity_poly.entity_id
_entity_poly.type
_entity_poly.pdbx_seq_one_letter_code
_entity_poly.pdbx_strand_id
1 'polypeptide(L)'
;MKVKKISMKFLIFFGLLIGSLVLWNANHPSGTWRYKVTVEIETPEGVKSGSAIRQLSLGTPLIDFPDVGNPASIKGEAVVVDLGKRGIVFALLSDQSWQNGLYQAFPTKGPSSAQGILHYKKTLKPGMKGTWEEWRPRFVMFKDIKDPKSITLIYSQSYSREARGFVTEDHFTELLGEGAELKQITVEITDEPVTWAIEKILPWLPEVLMSNIDGTSVSMKNDLSNTLHGGHFKKG
;
A
#
# COMPACT_ATOMS: atom_id res chain seq x y z
N MET A 1 36.67 -37.74 24.65
CA MET A 1 36.17 -36.48 24.07
C MET A 1 36.06 -35.45 25.21
N LYS A 2 36.99 -34.48 25.32
CA LYS A 2 36.99 -33.49 26.43
C LYS A 2 36.01 -32.35 26.09
N VAL A 3 34.91 -32.24 26.84
CA VAL A 3 34.01 -31.08 26.76
C VAL A 3 34.76 -29.87 27.33
N LYS A 4 35.02 -28.86 26.49
CA LYS A 4 35.65 -27.60 26.90
C LYS A 4 34.69 -26.88 27.87
N LYS A 5 35.09 -26.68 29.13
CA LYS A 5 34.32 -25.87 30.10
C LYS A 5 34.21 -24.44 29.56
N ILE A 6 32.99 -24.02 29.24
CA ILE A 6 32.69 -22.62 28.89
C ILE A 6 32.94 -21.77 30.14
N SER A 7 33.68 -20.67 30.01
CA SER A 7 34.02 -19.82 31.15
C SER A 7 32.78 -19.05 31.63
N MET A 8 32.64 -18.89 32.96
CA MET A 8 31.54 -18.12 33.58
C MET A 8 31.45 -16.69 33.00
N LYS A 9 32.60 -16.08 32.67
CA LYS A 9 32.67 -14.75 32.04
C LYS A 9 32.03 -14.74 30.66
N PHE A 10 32.17 -15.83 29.90
CA PHE A 10 31.55 -15.98 28.58
C PHE A 10 30.03 -16.10 28.69
N LEU A 11 29.53 -16.83 29.70
CA LEU A 11 28.10 -16.95 29.99
C LEU A 11 27.49 -15.61 30.42
N ILE A 12 28.18 -14.85 31.28
CA ILE A 12 27.71 -13.51 31.71
C ILE A 12 27.68 -12.55 30.52
N PHE A 13 28.71 -12.54 29.69
CA PHE A 13 28.76 -11.68 28.50
C PHE A 13 27.65 -12.00 27.49
N PHE A 14 27.43 -13.28 27.19
CA PHE A 14 26.30 -13.70 26.35
C PHE A 14 24.94 -13.39 26.97
N GLY A 15 24.80 -13.56 28.30
CA GLY A 15 23.58 -13.19 29.02
C GLY A 15 23.28 -11.70 28.92
N LEU A 16 24.28 -10.83 29.05
CA LEU A 16 24.13 -9.38 28.89
C LEU A 16 23.80 -8.99 27.44
N LEU A 17 24.42 -9.63 26.45
CA LEU A 17 24.11 -9.41 25.03
C LEU A 17 22.68 -9.82 24.67
N ILE A 18 22.24 -10.99 25.13
CA ILE A 18 20.86 -11.45 24.93
C ILE A 18 19.90 -10.52 25.67
N GLY A 19 20.20 -10.15 26.92
CA GLY A 19 19.41 -9.21 27.71
C GLY A 19 19.26 -7.85 27.04
N SER A 20 20.35 -7.29 26.52
CA SER A 20 20.31 -6.00 25.81
C SER A 20 19.50 -6.08 24.51
N LEU A 21 19.61 -7.19 23.76
CA LEU A 21 18.84 -7.40 22.54
C LEU A 21 17.33 -7.55 22.83
N VAL A 22 16.98 -8.22 23.93
CA VAL A 22 15.58 -8.36 24.36
C VAL A 22 15.00 -7.01 24.78
N LEU A 23 15.74 -6.25 25.60
CA LEU A 23 15.35 -4.88 26.02
C LEU A 23 15.18 -3.95 24.82
N TRP A 24 16.09 -4.01 23.85
CA TRP A 24 15.99 -3.25 22.62
C TRP A 24 14.72 -3.56 21.83
N ASN A 25 14.45 -4.85 21.57
CA ASN A 25 13.26 -5.25 20.80
C ASN A 25 11.94 -4.92 21.52
N ALA A 26 11.92 -4.93 22.86
CA ALA A 26 10.77 -4.50 23.64
C ALA A 26 10.47 -3.01 23.49
N ASN A 27 11.53 -2.19 23.39
CA ASN A 27 11.42 -0.73 23.22
C ASN A 27 11.26 -0.30 21.75
N HIS A 28 11.62 -1.17 20.80
CA HIS A 28 11.53 -0.88 19.37
C HIS A 28 10.69 -1.92 18.60
N PRO A 29 9.37 -2.00 18.83
CA PRO A 29 8.53 -2.97 18.13
C PRO A 29 8.48 -2.66 16.62
N SER A 30 8.63 -3.72 15.82
CA SER A 30 8.43 -3.70 14.37
C SER A 30 7.56 -4.86 13.92
N GLY A 31 6.83 -4.72 12.82
CA GLY A 31 5.94 -5.77 12.33
C GLY A 31 5.77 -5.71 10.83
N THR A 32 5.44 -6.87 10.25
CA THR A 32 5.17 -7.03 8.83
C THR A 32 3.85 -7.77 8.67
N TRP A 33 2.94 -7.20 7.88
CA TRP A 33 1.63 -7.78 7.61
C TRP A 33 1.41 -7.83 6.11
N ARG A 34 0.99 -8.99 5.61
CA ARG A 34 0.51 -9.11 4.24
C ARG A 34 -1.00 -9.09 4.24
N TYR A 35 -1.55 -8.46 3.21
CA TYR A 35 -2.98 -8.27 3.07
C TYR A 35 -3.37 -8.28 1.59
N LYS A 36 -4.45 -8.99 1.28
CA LYS A 36 -5.10 -8.98 -0.02
C LYS A 36 -6.02 -7.78 -0.08
N VAL A 37 -5.85 -6.95 -1.10
CA VAL A 37 -6.82 -5.91 -1.46
C VAL A 37 -7.65 -6.47 -2.61
N THR A 38 -8.97 -6.51 -2.44
CA THR A 38 -9.93 -6.87 -3.49
C THR A 38 -10.75 -5.65 -3.82
N VAL A 39 -10.82 -5.30 -5.10
CA VAL A 39 -11.63 -4.19 -5.61
C VAL A 39 -12.76 -4.79 -6.42
N GLU A 40 -13.97 -4.31 -6.18
CA GLU A 40 -15.18 -4.67 -6.91
C GLU A 40 -15.77 -3.41 -7.54
N ILE A 41 -16.01 -3.46 -8.85
CA ILE A 41 -16.61 -2.39 -9.65
C ILE A 41 -17.92 -2.95 -10.19
N GLU A 42 -19.03 -2.29 -9.88
CA GLU A 42 -20.31 -2.59 -10.51
C GLU A 42 -20.28 -2.07 -11.95
N THR A 43 -20.82 -2.84 -12.90
CA THR A 43 -21.03 -2.41 -14.28
C THR A 43 -22.39 -2.91 -14.76
N PRO A 44 -22.95 -2.40 -15.87
CA PRO A 44 -24.19 -2.93 -16.44
C PRO A 44 -24.16 -4.43 -16.77
N GLU A 45 -22.97 -4.98 -16.99
CA GLU A 45 -22.75 -6.42 -17.24
C GLU A 45 -22.60 -7.25 -15.96
N GLY A 46 -22.71 -6.60 -14.80
CA GLY A 46 -22.49 -7.16 -13.46
C GLY A 46 -21.10 -6.89 -12.91
N VAL A 47 -20.95 -7.15 -11.61
CA VAL A 47 -19.72 -6.91 -10.85
C VAL A 47 -18.47 -7.53 -11.51
N LYS A 48 -17.45 -6.70 -11.67
CA LYS A 48 -16.09 -7.11 -12.01
C LYS A 48 -15.17 -6.91 -10.82
N SER A 49 -14.21 -7.81 -10.65
CA SER A 49 -13.30 -7.76 -9.52
C SER A 49 -11.86 -8.06 -9.89
N GLY A 50 -10.96 -7.53 -9.09
CA GLY A 50 -9.52 -7.78 -9.16
C GLY A 50 -8.93 -7.79 -7.77
N SER A 51 -7.76 -8.42 -7.60
CA SER A 51 -7.07 -8.42 -6.31
C SER A 51 -5.55 -8.40 -6.43
N ALA A 52 -4.89 -7.89 -5.40
CA ALA A 52 -3.43 -7.95 -5.26
C ALA A 52 -3.05 -8.10 -3.77
N ILE A 53 -1.99 -8.87 -3.51
CA ILE A 53 -1.39 -8.99 -2.18
C ILE A 53 -0.33 -7.91 -1.99
N ARG A 54 -0.48 -7.11 -0.93
CA ARG A 54 0.47 -6.08 -0.50
C ARG A 54 1.08 -6.46 0.84
N GLN A 55 2.24 -5.90 1.15
CA GLN A 55 2.91 -6.03 2.43
C GLN A 55 3.14 -4.66 3.06
N LEU A 56 2.67 -4.48 4.30
CA LEU A 56 2.98 -3.34 5.14
C LEU A 56 4.08 -3.72 6.11
N SER A 57 5.12 -2.91 6.21
CA SER A 57 6.19 -3.04 7.21
C SER A 57 6.27 -1.77 8.04
N LEU A 58 6.16 -1.94 9.36
CA LEU A 58 6.21 -0.87 10.35
C LEU A 58 7.36 -1.13 11.31
N GLY A 59 7.95 -0.06 11.81
CA GLY A 59 8.93 -0.08 12.89
C GLY A 59 8.91 1.24 13.62
N THR A 60 9.36 1.25 14.87
CA THR A 60 9.60 2.52 15.56
C THR A 60 10.93 3.12 15.11
N PRO A 61 11.09 4.45 15.17
CA PRO A 61 12.36 5.10 14.90
C PRO A 61 13.42 4.68 15.95
N LEU A 62 14.70 4.82 15.58
CA LEU A 62 15.84 4.60 16.47
C LEU A 62 15.92 5.65 17.60
N ILE A 63 15.38 6.85 17.34
CA ILE A 63 15.27 7.95 18.31
C ILE A 63 13.79 8.23 18.49
N ASP A 64 13.30 8.05 19.72
CA ASP A 64 11.90 8.27 20.07
C ASP A 64 11.65 9.76 20.31
N PHE A 65 11.01 10.41 19.35
CA PHE A 65 10.46 11.76 19.51
C PHE A 65 8.94 11.64 19.69
N PRO A 66 8.34 12.39 20.63
CA PRO A 66 6.88 12.42 20.77
C PRO A 66 6.22 12.68 19.41
N ASP A 67 5.25 11.84 19.06
CA ASP A 67 4.44 11.94 17.84
C ASP A 67 5.17 11.74 16.49
N VAL A 68 6.43 11.27 16.49
CA VAL A 68 7.18 10.95 15.27
C VAL A 68 7.27 9.43 15.08
N GLY A 69 6.49 8.89 14.14
CA GLY A 69 6.61 7.49 13.69
C GLY A 69 7.61 7.33 12.54
N ASN A 70 8.18 6.14 12.36
CA ASN A 70 8.90 5.82 11.12
C ASN A 70 7.86 5.68 9.99
N PRO A 71 8.06 6.27 8.79
CA PRO A 71 7.15 6.07 7.68
C PRO A 71 6.93 4.59 7.39
N ALA A 72 5.66 4.23 7.20
CA ALA A 72 5.27 2.89 6.82
C ALA A 72 5.88 2.53 5.46
N SER A 73 6.43 1.32 5.34
CA SER A 73 6.91 0.80 4.06
C SER A 73 5.88 -0.16 3.47
N ILE A 74 5.41 0.17 2.27
CA ILE A 74 4.50 -0.69 1.51
C ILE A 74 5.28 -1.35 0.37
N LYS A 75 5.08 -2.67 0.22
CA LYS A 75 5.50 -3.44 -0.95
C LYS A 75 4.30 -4.06 -1.64
N GLY A 76 4.34 -4.15 -2.96
CA GLY A 76 3.32 -4.78 -3.80
C GLY A 76 2.94 -3.93 -4.99
N GLU A 77 1.77 -4.24 -5.57
CA GLU A 77 1.31 -3.64 -6.82
C GLU A 77 -0.13 -3.10 -6.75
N ALA A 78 -0.48 -2.32 -7.77
CA ALA A 78 -1.83 -1.81 -7.96
C ALA A 78 -2.78 -2.99 -8.20
N VAL A 79 -4.01 -2.90 -7.67
CA VAL A 79 -5.03 -3.88 -8.01
C VAL A 79 -5.46 -3.63 -9.44
N VAL A 80 -5.47 -4.67 -10.27
CA VAL A 80 -5.89 -4.59 -11.66
C VAL A 80 -7.28 -5.22 -11.79
N VAL A 81 -8.24 -4.47 -12.32
CA VAL A 81 -9.60 -4.92 -12.59
C VAL A 81 -9.86 -4.84 -14.09
N ASP A 82 -10.03 -6.00 -14.72
CA ASP A 82 -10.38 -6.10 -16.14
C ASP A 82 -11.90 -6.01 -16.31
N LEU A 83 -12.36 -4.94 -16.97
CA LEU A 83 -13.77 -4.68 -17.28
C LEU A 83 -14.14 -5.15 -18.70
N GLY A 84 -13.29 -5.94 -19.34
CA GLY A 84 -13.44 -6.41 -20.71
C GLY A 84 -13.40 -5.25 -21.70
N LYS A 85 -14.49 -5.04 -22.44
CA LYS A 85 -14.56 -4.00 -23.48
C LYS A 85 -14.47 -2.58 -22.93
N ARG A 86 -14.73 -2.38 -21.62
CA ARG A 86 -14.65 -1.08 -20.95
C ARG A 86 -13.22 -0.71 -20.53
N GLY A 87 -12.26 -1.61 -20.72
CA GLY A 87 -10.85 -1.40 -20.43
C GLY A 87 -10.42 -1.94 -19.06
N ILE A 88 -9.25 -1.50 -18.61
CA ILE A 88 -8.59 -1.99 -17.40
C ILE A 88 -8.45 -0.85 -16.40
N VAL A 89 -8.93 -1.07 -15.17
CA VAL A 89 -8.85 -0.11 -14.07
C VAL A 89 -7.76 -0.54 -13.09
N PHE A 90 -6.97 0.42 -12.64
CA PHE A 90 -5.89 0.24 -11.69
C PHE A 90 -6.18 0.99 -10.40
N ALA A 91 -6.27 0.28 -9.27
CA ALA A 91 -6.34 0.88 -7.94
C ALA A 91 -4.92 1.01 -7.36
N LEU A 92 -4.39 2.23 -7.38
CA LEU A 92 -2.99 2.51 -7.12
C LEU A 92 -2.58 2.24 -5.66
N LEU A 93 -1.28 2.14 -5.43
CA LEU A 93 -0.70 2.30 -4.09
C LEU A 93 -0.70 3.79 -3.74
N SER A 94 -0.83 4.07 -2.44
CA SER A 94 -0.61 5.41 -1.90
C SER A 94 0.54 5.39 -0.92
N ASP A 95 1.34 6.46 -0.92
CA ASP A 95 2.34 6.76 0.08
C ASP A 95 1.75 7.52 1.28
N GLN A 96 0.52 8.02 1.16
CA GLN A 96 -0.17 8.72 2.22
C GLN A 96 -0.73 7.74 3.23
N SER A 97 -0.39 7.93 4.51
CA SER A 97 -0.82 7.04 5.59
C SER A 97 -2.34 6.99 5.73
N TRP A 98 -3.04 8.10 5.47
CA TRP A 98 -4.50 8.14 5.49
C TRP A 98 -5.12 7.35 4.34
N GLN A 99 -4.41 7.08 3.24
CA GLN A 99 -4.87 6.19 2.17
C GLN A 99 -4.26 4.78 2.29
N ASN A 100 -3.78 4.38 3.47
CA ASN A 100 -3.29 3.02 3.66
C ASN A 100 -4.47 2.06 3.91
N GLY A 101 -4.69 1.13 2.98
CA GLY A 101 -5.83 0.20 3.08
C GLY A 101 -5.88 -0.66 4.33
N LEU A 102 -4.73 -1.05 4.91
CA LEU A 102 -4.73 -1.81 6.16
C LEU A 102 -5.20 -0.94 7.33
N TYR A 103 -4.74 0.31 7.40
CA TYR A 103 -5.16 1.25 8.45
C TYR A 103 -6.63 1.63 8.34
N GLN A 104 -7.14 1.76 7.11
CA GLN A 104 -8.55 2.07 6.88
C GLN A 104 -9.45 0.88 7.21
N ALA A 105 -9.05 -0.34 6.83
CA ALA A 105 -9.83 -1.54 7.12
C ALA A 105 -9.75 -2.01 8.58
N PHE A 106 -8.68 -1.67 9.30
CA PHE A 106 -8.45 -2.05 10.70
C PHE A 106 -7.99 -0.83 11.52
N PRO A 107 -8.88 0.13 11.82
CA PRO A 107 -8.48 1.38 12.44
C PRO A 107 -7.97 1.18 13.88
N THR A 108 -6.88 1.86 14.21
CA THR A 108 -6.36 2.00 15.58
C THR A 108 -5.71 3.37 15.75
N LYS A 109 -5.67 3.88 16.99
CA LYS A 109 -4.97 5.13 17.30
C LYS A 109 -3.46 4.95 17.09
N GLY A 110 -2.85 5.86 16.34
CA GLY A 110 -1.40 5.85 16.07
C GLY A 110 -0.92 4.52 15.49
N PRO A 111 -1.39 4.12 14.29
CA PRO A 111 -1.12 2.78 13.75
C PRO A 111 0.37 2.50 13.48
N SER A 112 1.17 3.55 13.27
CA SER A 112 2.63 3.49 13.13
C SER A 112 3.39 3.69 14.45
N SER A 113 2.70 3.96 15.57
CA SER A 113 3.32 4.08 16.89
C SER A 113 3.69 2.71 17.47
N ALA A 114 4.54 2.69 18.51
CA ALA A 114 4.87 1.46 19.24
C ALA A 114 3.62 0.71 19.71
N GLN A 115 2.64 1.43 20.26
CA GLN A 115 1.38 0.88 20.75
C GLN A 115 0.52 0.33 19.60
N GLY A 116 0.43 1.05 18.48
CA GLY A 116 -0.31 0.60 17.28
C GLY A 116 0.30 -0.66 16.67
N ILE A 117 1.62 -0.73 16.58
CA ILE A 117 2.35 -1.92 16.09
C ILE A 117 2.09 -3.12 17.00
N LEU A 118 2.19 -2.95 18.32
CA LEU A 118 1.89 -4.02 19.28
C LEU A 118 0.42 -4.45 19.23
N HIS A 119 -0.49 -3.49 19.06
CA HIS A 119 -1.91 -3.77 18.87
C HIS A 119 -2.11 -4.67 17.64
N TYR A 120 -1.62 -4.27 16.47
CA TYR A 120 -1.76 -5.08 15.25
C TYR A 120 -1.12 -6.46 15.35
N LYS A 121 0.04 -6.59 16.02
CA LYS A 121 0.64 -7.92 16.27
C LYS A 121 -0.28 -8.82 17.08
N LYS A 122 -0.94 -8.26 18.09
CA LYS A 122 -1.85 -8.98 18.96
C LYS A 122 -3.14 -9.34 18.23
N THR A 123 -3.73 -8.39 17.51
CA THR A 123 -5.11 -8.49 17.01
C THR A 123 -5.22 -9.02 15.59
N LEU A 124 -4.36 -8.61 14.66
CA LEU A 124 -4.47 -9.04 13.26
C LEU A 124 -4.01 -10.49 13.09
N LYS A 125 -4.85 -11.28 12.42
CA LYS A 125 -4.64 -12.69 12.10
C LYS A 125 -5.08 -12.99 10.66
N PRO A 126 -4.44 -13.95 9.97
CA PRO A 126 -4.88 -14.39 8.65
C PRO A 126 -6.38 -14.71 8.60
N GLY A 127 -7.05 -14.31 7.51
CA GLY A 127 -8.49 -14.46 7.29
C GLY A 127 -9.36 -13.34 7.86
N MET A 128 -8.82 -12.44 8.68
CA MET A 128 -9.54 -11.24 9.11
C MET A 128 -9.81 -10.32 7.93
N LYS A 129 -11.05 -9.81 7.84
CA LYS A 129 -11.50 -8.92 6.76
C LYS A 129 -11.99 -7.59 7.33
N GLY A 130 -11.75 -6.52 6.58
CA GLY A 130 -12.31 -5.19 6.81
C GLY A 130 -12.60 -4.49 5.50
N THR A 131 -13.44 -3.45 5.54
CA THR A 131 -13.80 -2.64 4.37
C THR A 131 -12.95 -1.36 4.33
N TRP A 132 -12.60 -0.90 3.14
CA TRP A 132 -11.88 0.35 2.94
C TRP A 132 -12.80 1.38 2.29
N GLU A 133 -13.58 2.06 3.13
CA GLU A 133 -14.69 2.93 2.71
C GLU A 133 -14.30 4.39 2.52
N GLU A 134 -13.38 4.91 3.32
CA GLU A 134 -12.88 6.30 3.26
C GLU A 134 -11.43 6.36 2.79
N TRP A 135 -11.01 7.52 2.26
CA TRP A 135 -9.64 7.76 1.81
C TRP A 135 -9.17 6.66 0.84
N ARG A 136 -10.05 6.34 -0.11
CA ARG A 136 -9.88 5.26 -1.07
C ARG A 136 -8.64 5.52 -1.93
N PRO A 137 -8.02 4.46 -2.51
CA PRO A 137 -6.89 4.65 -3.40
C PRO A 137 -7.33 5.43 -4.63
N ARG A 138 -6.36 6.07 -5.30
CA ARG A 138 -6.60 6.64 -6.62
C ARG A 138 -6.88 5.52 -7.64
N PHE A 139 -7.90 5.71 -8.47
CA PHE A 139 -8.20 4.83 -9.59
C PHE A 139 -7.85 5.51 -10.89
N VAL A 140 -7.20 4.76 -11.78
CA VAL A 140 -6.82 5.24 -13.11
C VAL A 140 -7.06 4.16 -14.16
N MET A 141 -7.09 4.56 -15.41
CA MET A 141 -7.04 3.66 -16.57
C MET A 141 -6.13 4.24 -17.65
N PHE A 142 -5.84 3.47 -18.68
CA PHE A 142 -5.11 3.93 -19.86
C PHE A 142 -6.00 3.79 -21.08
N LYS A 143 -6.05 4.82 -21.93
CA LYS A 143 -6.73 4.72 -23.24
C LYS A 143 -5.97 3.78 -24.18
N ASP A 144 -4.64 3.78 -24.10
CA ASP A 144 -3.75 2.81 -24.72
C ASP A 144 -2.75 2.30 -23.68
N ILE A 145 -2.85 1.01 -23.34
CA ILE A 145 -2.01 0.37 -22.34
C ILE A 145 -0.50 0.43 -22.66
N LYS A 146 -0.15 0.62 -23.94
CA LYS A 146 1.24 0.72 -24.40
C LYS A 146 1.78 2.14 -24.32
N ASP A 147 0.93 3.15 -24.12
CA ASP A 147 1.33 4.54 -23.96
C ASP A 147 1.04 5.01 -22.51
N PRO A 148 2.05 5.15 -21.65
CA PRO A 148 1.85 5.63 -20.28
C PRO A 148 1.27 7.05 -20.22
N LYS A 149 1.37 7.85 -21.28
CA LYS A 149 0.81 9.21 -21.34
C LYS A 149 -0.69 9.21 -21.61
N SER A 150 -1.26 8.08 -22.04
CA SER A 150 -2.70 7.91 -22.27
C SER A 150 -3.51 7.70 -20.98
N ILE A 151 -2.84 7.78 -19.83
CA ILE A 151 -3.45 7.63 -18.51
C ILE A 151 -4.60 8.62 -18.31
N THR A 152 -5.66 8.16 -17.66
CA THR A 152 -6.84 8.95 -17.33
C THR A 152 -7.23 8.69 -15.87
N LEU A 153 -7.60 9.76 -15.16
CA LEU A 153 -8.09 9.68 -13.79
C LEU A 153 -9.52 9.15 -13.78
N ILE A 154 -9.81 8.12 -12.98
CA ILE A 154 -11.18 7.67 -12.72
C ILE A 154 -11.66 8.24 -11.39
N TYR A 155 -10.84 8.13 -10.35
CA TYR A 155 -11.23 8.58 -9.02
C TYR A 155 -10.03 9.04 -8.20
N SER A 156 -10.18 10.12 -7.45
CA SER A 156 -9.19 10.58 -6.47
C SER A 156 -9.85 11.35 -5.33
N GLN A 157 -9.23 11.24 -4.16
CA GLN A 157 -9.45 12.17 -3.05
C GLN A 157 -8.13 12.84 -2.72
N SER A 158 -8.09 14.17 -2.86
CA SER A 158 -6.88 14.95 -2.60
C SER A 158 -7.20 16.32 -2.04
N TYR A 159 -6.28 16.84 -1.23
CA TYR A 159 -6.40 18.20 -0.71
C TYR A 159 -6.16 19.22 -1.83
N SER A 160 -7.13 20.10 -2.06
CA SER A 160 -6.97 21.28 -2.92
C SER A 160 -6.69 22.49 -2.05
N ARG A 161 -5.63 23.23 -2.43
CA ARG A 161 -5.26 24.48 -1.77
C ARG A 161 -6.28 25.58 -2.08
N GLU A 162 -6.83 25.55 -3.29
CA GLU A 162 -7.82 26.48 -3.83
C GLU A 162 -9.14 26.33 -3.07
N ALA A 163 -9.62 25.09 -2.92
CA ALA A 163 -10.82 24.77 -2.15
C ALA A 163 -10.60 24.81 -0.63
N ARG A 164 -9.34 24.86 -0.18
CA ARG A 164 -8.94 24.74 1.25
C ARG A 164 -9.56 23.51 1.92
N GLY A 165 -9.56 22.38 1.22
CA GLY A 165 -10.22 21.17 1.67
C GLY A 165 -9.96 19.99 0.75
N PHE A 166 -10.45 18.82 1.14
CA PHE A 166 -10.41 17.64 0.29
C PHE A 166 -11.48 17.73 -0.79
N VAL A 167 -11.06 17.50 -2.03
CA VAL A 167 -11.92 17.39 -3.20
C VAL A 167 -11.95 15.93 -3.63
N THR A 168 -13.13 15.46 -4.01
CA THR A 168 -13.33 14.15 -4.63
C THR A 168 -13.59 14.37 -6.11
N GLU A 169 -12.81 13.70 -6.95
CA GLU A 169 -13.05 13.56 -8.38
C GLU A 169 -13.55 12.13 -8.61
N ASP A 170 -14.69 11.97 -9.27
CA ASP A 170 -15.31 10.67 -9.57
C ASP A 170 -15.87 10.69 -11.00
N HIS A 171 -15.25 9.88 -11.85
CA HIS A 171 -15.52 9.76 -13.27
C HIS A 171 -15.85 8.31 -13.66
N PHE A 172 -16.28 7.46 -12.71
CA PHE A 172 -16.65 6.06 -13.02
C PHE A 172 -17.72 6.01 -14.12
N THR A 173 -18.85 6.70 -13.93
CA THR A 173 -19.94 6.72 -14.91
C THR A 173 -19.53 7.34 -16.25
N GLU A 174 -18.76 8.42 -16.22
CA GLU A 174 -18.33 9.14 -17.43
C GLU A 174 -17.42 8.29 -18.31
N LEU A 175 -16.44 7.61 -17.71
CA LEU A 175 -15.41 6.87 -18.44
C LEU A 175 -15.80 5.42 -18.71
N LEU A 176 -16.58 4.81 -17.81
CA LEU A 176 -16.91 3.39 -17.86
C LEU A 176 -18.37 3.14 -18.21
N GLY A 177 -19.19 4.19 -18.38
CA GLY A 177 -20.60 4.12 -18.82
C GLY A 177 -21.61 4.15 -17.67
N GLU A 178 -22.89 4.39 -18.00
CA GLU A 178 -23.99 4.39 -17.04
C GLU A 178 -24.02 3.12 -16.19
N GLY A 179 -24.27 3.26 -14.88
CA GLY A 179 -24.29 2.14 -13.93
C GLY A 179 -22.93 1.61 -13.51
N ALA A 180 -21.82 2.21 -14.00
CA ALA A 180 -20.49 1.88 -13.52
C ALA A 180 -20.16 2.66 -12.23
N GLU A 181 -19.82 1.94 -11.16
CA GLU A 181 -19.43 2.54 -9.88
C GLU A 181 -18.50 1.64 -9.07
N LEU A 182 -17.72 2.23 -8.17
CA LEU A 182 -16.97 1.44 -7.20
C LEU A 182 -17.96 0.84 -6.19
N LYS A 183 -18.08 -0.48 -6.20
CA LYS A 183 -18.95 -1.22 -5.28
C LYS A 183 -18.34 -1.35 -3.90
N GLN A 184 -17.11 -1.89 -3.83
CA GLN A 184 -16.46 -2.17 -2.56
C GLN A 184 -14.95 -2.34 -2.71
N ILE A 185 -14.23 -2.01 -1.65
CA ILE A 185 -12.84 -2.41 -1.46
C ILE A 185 -12.76 -3.24 -0.17
N THR A 186 -12.31 -4.48 -0.30
CA THR A 186 -12.13 -5.40 0.82
C THR A 186 -10.64 -5.62 1.07
N VAL A 187 -10.24 -5.55 2.33
CA VAL A 187 -8.89 -5.87 2.79
C VAL A 187 -8.95 -7.11 3.66
N GLU A 188 -8.16 -8.12 3.32
CA GLU A 188 -8.07 -9.39 4.04
C GLU A 188 -6.62 -9.65 4.47
N ILE A 189 -6.37 -9.89 5.76
CA ILE A 189 -5.05 -10.31 6.24
C ILE A 189 -4.76 -11.72 5.70
N THR A 190 -3.57 -11.93 5.14
CA THR A 190 -3.19 -13.21 4.52
C THR A 190 -1.71 -13.51 4.74
N ASP A 191 -1.33 -14.78 4.61
CA ASP A 191 0.07 -15.21 4.58
C ASP A 191 0.60 -15.42 3.15
N GLU A 192 -0.29 -15.30 2.15
CA GLU A 192 0.06 -15.39 0.73
C GLU A 192 1.20 -14.43 0.36
N PRO A 193 2.07 -14.81 -0.60
CA PRO A 193 3.15 -13.94 -1.04
C PRO A 193 2.63 -12.69 -1.74
N VAL A 194 3.41 -11.60 -1.67
CA VAL A 194 3.15 -10.35 -2.42
C VAL A 194 3.03 -10.64 -3.92
N THR A 195 2.05 -10.03 -4.58
CA THR A 195 1.79 -10.21 -6.02
C THR A 195 2.72 -9.33 -6.86
N TRP A 196 3.19 -9.86 -7.99
CA TRP A 196 4.09 -9.21 -8.93
C TRP A 196 3.73 -9.55 -10.39
N ALA A 197 2.49 -9.26 -10.79
CA ALA A 197 1.97 -9.58 -12.11
C ALA A 197 1.76 -8.33 -12.99
N ILE A 198 1.74 -7.12 -12.43
CA ILE A 198 1.35 -5.90 -13.16
C ILE A 198 2.22 -5.59 -14.37
N GLU A 199 3.50 -5.96 -14.34
CA GLU A 199 4.44 -5.74 -15.46
C GLU A 199 4.10 -6.55 -16.70
N LYS A 200 3.32 -7.63 -16.56
CA LYS A 200 2.78 -8.37 -17.71
C LYS A 200 1.71 -7.57 -18.46
N ILE A 201 1.09 -6.62 -17.77
CA ILE A 201 0.02 -5.75 -18.28
C ILE A 201 0.61 -4.40 -18.71
N LEU A 202 1.54 -3.87 -17.92
CA LEU A 202 2.28 -2.63 -18.17
C LEU A 202 3.77 -2.93 -18.44
N PRO A 203 4.14 -3.37 -19.65
CA PRO A 203 5.52 -3.77 -19.96
C PRO A 203 6.53 -2.62 -19.90
N TRP A 204 6.07 -1.38 -20.01
CA TRP A 204 6.90 -0.17 -19.87
C TRP A 204 7.16 0.22 -18.41
N LEU A 205 6.39 -0.32 -17.45
CA LEU A 205 6.49 0.09 -16.04
C LEU A 205 7.90 -0.05 -15.43
N PRO A 206 8.67 -1.12 -15.70
CA PRO A 206 10.02 -1.27 -15.17
C PRO A 206 10.96 -0.11 -15.52
N GLU A 207 10.76 0.53 -16.67
CA GLU A 207 11.60 1.64 -17.15
C GLU A 207 11.38 2.93 -16.37
N VAL A 208 10.23 3.08 -15.71
CA VAL A 208 9.79 4.31 -15.03
C VAL A 208 9.53 4.12 -13.54
N LEU A 209 9.99 3.02 -12.93
CA LEU A 209 9.77 2.75 -11.49
C LEU A 209 10.34 3.85 -10.58
N MET A 210 11.40 4.54 -11.03
CA MET A 210 12.11 5.60 -10.31
C MET A 210 11.89 6.99 -10.93
N SER A 211 10.86 7.14 -11.77
CA SER A 211 10.49 8.41 -12.41
C SER A 211 8.97 8.58 -12.48
N ASN A 212 8.53 9.75 -12.96
CA ASN A 212 7.18 9.92 -13.46
C ASN A 212 6.93 8.92 -14.59
N ILE A 213 5.67 8.51 -14.79
CA ILE A 213 5.33 7.51 -15.80
C ILE A 213 5.51 8.03 -17.24
N ASP A 214 5.58 9.35 -17.42
CA ASP A 214 5.99 9.97 -18.70
C ASP A 214 7.51 9.91 -18.97
N GLY A 215 8.30 9.34 -18.05
CA GLY A 215 9.76 9.18 -18.14
C GLY A 215 10.55 10.35 -17.55
N THR A 216 9.90 11.42 -17.08
CA THR A 216 10.59 12.56 -16.48
C THR A 216 10.87 12.34 -14.99
N SER A 217 11.91 12.97 -14.45
CA SER A 217 12.22 12.88 -13.01
C SER A 217 11.68 14.06 -12.19
N VAL A 218 11.01 15.02 -12.83
CA VAL A 218 10.51 16.24 -12.19
C VAL A 218 9.11 16.55 -12.70
N SER A 219 8.19 16.81 -11.79
CA SER A 219 6.84 17.26 -12.12
C SER A 219 6.83 18.76 -12.39
N MET A 220 6.84 19.14 -13.68
CA MET A 220 6.79 20.53 -14.14
C MET A 220 5.46 20.88 -14.81
N LYS A 221 4.61 19.88 -15.05
CA LYS A 221 3.28 20.01 -15.65
C LYS A 221 2.25 19.37 -14.73
N ASN A 222 1.02 19.86 -14.80
CA ASN A 222 -0.10 19.29 -14.06
C ASN A 222 -0.74 18.09 -14.77
N ASP A 223 -0.09 17.54 -15.79
CA ASP A 223 -0.55 16.34 -16.48
C ASP A 223 -0.41 15.11 -15.55
N LEU A 224 -1.40 14.22 -15.57
CA LEU A 224 -1.42 13.06 -14.69
C LEU A 224 -0.19 12.14 -14.88
N SER A 225 0.31 12.02 -16.12
CA SER A 225 1.50 11.23 -16.44
C SER A 225 2.81 11.86 -15.95
N ASN A 226 2.81 13.17 -15.69
CA ASN A 226 3.96 13.91 -15.15
C ASN A 226 3.91 14.01 -13.61
N THR A 227 2.80 13.66 -12.97
CA THR A 227 2.61 13.71 -11.52
C THR A 227 2.51 12.32 -10.87
N LEU A 228 2.12 11.30 -11.64
CA LEU A 228 2.18 9.91 -11.19
C LEU A 228 3.56 9.31 -11.47
N HIS A 229 4.15 8.78 -10.40
CA HIS A 229 5.36 7.97 -10.41
C HIS A 229 5.07 6.48 -10.67
N GLY A 230 6.00 5.74 -11.29
CA GLY A 230 5.88 4.27 -11.46
C GLY A 230 5.71 3.53 -10.12
N GLY A 231 6.27 4.10 -9.04
CA GLY A 231 6.09 3.66 -7.66
C GLY A 231 4.64 3.57 -7.15
N HIS A 232 3.69 4.27 -7.79
CA HIS A 232 2.26 4.15 -7.47
C HIS A 232 1.62 2.88 -8.05
N PHE A 233 2.24 2.28 -9.06
CA PHE A 233 1.79 1.02 -9.67
C PHE A 233 2.48 -0.19 -9.05
N LYS A 234 3.76 -0.07 -8.71
CA LYS A 234 4.56 -1.15 -8.12
C LYS A 234 5.65 -0.58 -7.21
N LYS A 235 5.79 -1.15 -6.00
CA LYS A 235 6.83 -0.76 -5.05
C LYS A 235 7.44 -1.97 -4.36
N GLY A 236 8.77 -1.98 -4.22
CA GLY A 236 9.51 -2.84 -3.30
C GLY A 236 10.21 -4.04 -3.92
#